data_AF-A0A840N0X9-F1
#
_entry.id   AF-A0A840N0X9-F1
#
_cell.length_a   1.000
_cell.length_b   1.000
_cell.length_c   1.000
_cell.angle_alpha   90.00
_cell.angle_beta   90.00
_cell.angle_gamma   90.00
#
_symmetry.space_group_name_H-M   'P 1'
#
loop_
_entity.id
_entity.type
_entity.pdbx_description
1 polymer ?
#
loop_
_entity_poly.entity_id
_entity_poly.type
_entity_poly.pdbx_seq_one_letter_code
_entity_poly.pdbx_strand_id
1 'polypeptide(L)'
;MLSTFSGIMFQVHHESNGMTPQAELETHFLEQLGQRVRTMRALRGMSRKVLAKVSGISERYIAQLESGKGNVSIVLLRRVSAAMGAHVEDLIPTTDTSPDWLVIRDLMRNATPPQIAQAKDILSGNGASRHGNTFAGIALIGLRGAGKSTLGKMLAKKIGWTFVELNKEIEQQNGLSVAEIIALYGQEGFRRMEQAALAQLLARKEPIVLATGGGIVSEPVTFDLVLSSFYTIWLKATPEEHMGRVRKQGDLRPMADDRSAMQELRTILVSREPLYARAAAQVDTAGLDIDEAARRLADTVAPVLAKQSLTFAPRAVAAQ
;
A
#
# COMPACT_ATOMS: atom_id res chain seq x y z
N MET A 1 -11.58 13.49 -73.23
CA MET A 1 -10.59 14.53 -73.54
C MET A 1 -9.76 14.78 -72.30
N LEU A 2 -8.45 14.52 -72.39
CA LEU A 2 -7.46 14.70 -71.35
C LEU A 2 -7.18 16.19 -71.05
N SER A 3 -6.86 16.51 -69.79
CA SER A 3 -5.92 17.56 -69.36
C SER A 3 -5.79 17.51 -67.82
N THR A 4 -4.82 16.76 -67.27
CA THR A 4 -3.54 17.23 -66.68
C THR A 4 -3.66 18.31 -65.61
N PHE A 5 -3.49 17.91 -64.34
CA PHE A 5 -2.84 18.74 -63.31
C PHE A 5 -1.87 17.87 -62.49
N SER A 6 -0.60 18.24 -62.60
CA SER A 6 0.55 17.71 -61.87
C SER A 6 0.45 18.09 -60.39
N GLY A 7 0.30 17.10 -59.51
CA GLY A 7 0.38 17.26 -58.06
C GLY A 7 1.49 16.38 -57.51
N ILE A 8 2.55 17.03 -57.06
CA ILE A 8 3.77 16.44 -56.49
C ILE A 8 3.40 15.55 -55.29
N MET A 9 3.74 14.26 -55.37
CA MET A 9 3.78 13.37 -54.20
C MET A 9 4.87 13.89 -53.25
N PHE A 10 4.46 14.53 -52.16
CA PHE A 10 5.29 14.62 -50.95
C PHE A 10 4.90 13.44 -50.05
N GLN A 11 5.53 12.30 -50.32
CA GLN A 11 5.42 11.11 -49.50
C GLN A 11 6.24 11.37 -48.22
N VAL A 12 5.58 11.90 -47.19
CA VAL A 12 6.14 11.91 -45.83
C VAL A 12 6.16 10.46 -45.36
N HIS A 13 7.29 9.80 -45.57
CA HIS A 13 7.63 8.57 -44.88
C HIS A 13 7.72 8.89 -43.38
N HIS A 14 6.60 8.72 -42.67
CA HIS A 14 6.67 8.41 -41.25
C HIS A 14 7.23 6.98 -41.16
N GLU A 15 8.56 6.87 -41.01
CA GLU A 15 9.16 5.68 -40.43
C GLU A 15 8.56 5.55 -39.02
N SER A 16 7.58 4.66 -38.88
CA SER A 16 7.08 4.21 -37.59
C SER A 16 8.22 3.46 -36.91
N ASN A 17 8.92 4.15 -36.03
CA ASN A 17 9.91 3.55 -35.15
C ASN A 17 9.20 2.45 -34.36
N GLY A 18 9.49 1.18 -34.68
CA GLY A 18 8.80 0.00 -34.15
C GLY A 18 9.18 -0.30 -32.69
N MET A 19 9.03 0.67 -31.80
CA MET A 19 9.22 0.49 -30.37
C MET A 19 7.94 -0.07 -29.75
N THR A 20 8.09 -1.05 -28.86
CA THR A 20 6.98 -1.51 -28.03
C THR A 20 6.62 -0.41 -27.03
N PRO A 21 5.36 -0.29 -26.58
CA PRO A 21 4.96 0.69 -25.58
C PRO A 21 5.81 0.65 -24.30
N GLN A 22 6.33 -0.53 -23.95
CA GLN A 22 7.24 -0.71 -22.82
C GLN A 22 8.63 -0.11 -23.08
N ALA A 23 9.19 -0.27 -24.28
CA ALA A 23 10.48 0.32 -24.64
C ALA A 23 10.44 1.85 -24.68
N GLU A 24 9.30 2.42 -25.07
CA GLU A 24 9.06 3.86 -25.01
C GLU A 24 9.04 4.38 -23.57
N LEU A 25 8.34 3.67 -22.67
CA LEU A 25 8.31 3.99 -21.24
C LEU A 25 9.70 3.90 -20.59
N GLU A 26 10.47 2.87 -20.91
CA GLU A 26 11.84 2.68 -20.41
C GLU A 26 12.78 3.80 -20.90
N THR A 27 12.69 4.16 -22.18
CA THR A 27 13.50 5.24 -22.77
C THR A 27 13.18 6.57 -22.09
N HIS A 28 11.89 6.89 -21.96
CA HIS A 28 11.44 8.11 -21.29
C HIS A 28 11.89 8.17 -19.81
N PHE A 29 11.83 7.05 -19.09
CA PHE A 29 12.32 6.97 -17.72
C PHE A 29 13.83 7.26 -17.61
N LEU A 30 14.64 6.69 -18.51
CA LEU A 30 16.09 6.91 -18.52
C LEU A 30 16.46 8.35 -18.88
N GLU A 31 15.73 8.97 -19.82
CA GLU A 31 15.90 10.38 -20.17
C GLU A 31 15.60 11.30 -18.98
N GLN A 32 14.50 11.06 -18.27
CA GLN A 32 14.16 11.80 -17.06
C GLN A 32 15.19 11.62 -15.94
N LEU A 33 15.68 10.40 -15.75
CA LEU A 33 16.75 10.09 -14.80
C LEU A 33 18.03 10.88 -15.15
N GLY A 34 18.43 10.85 -16.41
CA GLY A 34 19.59 11.58 -16.91
C GLY A 34 19.47 13.09 -16.71
N GLN A 35 18.29 13.65 -17.02
CA GLN A 35 18.01 15.07 -16.80
C GLN A 35 18.07 15.44 -15.31
N ARG A 36 17.55 14.60 -14.41
CA ARG A 36 17.66 14.81 -12.96
C ARG A 36 19.09 14.81 -12.47
N VAL A 37 19.91 13.85 -12.91
CA VAL A 37 21.36 13.81 -12.60
C VAL A 37 22.02 15.12 -13.05
N ARG A 38 21.76 15.57 -14.29
CA ARG A 38 22.31 16.81 -14.84
C ARG A 38 21.90 18.04 -14.02
N THR A 39 20.61 18.18 -13.70
CA THR A 39 20.08 19.29 -12.91
C THR A 39 20.67 19.31 -11.51
N MET A 40 20.68 18.18 -10.81
CA MET A 40 21.25 18.09 -9.45
C MET A 40 22.75 18.35 -9.42
N ARG A 41 23.49 17.91 -10.44
CA ARG A 41 24.91 18.24 -10.59
C ARG A 41 25.12 19.74 -10.80
N ALA A 42 24.32 20.35 -11.68
CA ALA A 42 24.40 21.78 -11.99
C ALA A 42 24.07 22.67 -10.79
N LEU A 43 23.02 22.35 -10.02
CA LEU A 43 22.65 23.06 -8.79
C LEU A 43 23.76 23.07 -7.73
N ARG A 44 24.66 22.08 -7.77
CA ARG A 44 25.81 21.97 -6.86
C ARG A 44 27.11 22.52 -7.47
N GLY A 45 27.03 23.20 -8.61
CA GLY A 45 28.20 23.80 -9.28
C GLY A 45 29.23 22.78 -9.78
N MET A 46 28.86 21.51 -9.92
CA MET A 46 29.79 20.45 -10.33
C MET A 46 29.86 20.35 -11.86
N SER A 47 31.07 20.28 -12.43
CA SER A 47 31.25 19.83 -13.82
C SER A 47 31.19 18.31 -13.91
N ARG A 48 31.00 17.75 -15.12
CA ARG A 48 31.03 16.28 -15.32
C ARG A 48 32.38 15.69 -14.90
N LYS A 49 33.48 16.36 -15.22
CA LYS A 49 34.84 15.99 -14.79
C LYS A 49 34.98 15.93 -13.26
N VAL A 50 34.41 16.89 -12.55
CA VAL A 50 34.41 16.90 -11.07
C VAL A 50 33.59 15.73 -10.54
N LEU A 51 32.36 15.54 -11.03
CA LEU A 51 31.51 14.42 -10.60
C LEU A 51 32.15 13.06 -10.88
N ALA A 52 32.77 12.90 -12.06
CA ALA A 52 33.52 11.71 -12.44
C ALA A 52 34.63 11.39 -11.43
N LYS A 53 35.45 12.39 -11.09
CA LYS A 53 36.53 12.26 -10.11
C LYS A 53 36.01 11.86 -8.72
N VAL A 54 34.95 12.51 -8.24
CA VAL A 54 34.41 12.25 -6.88
C VAL A 54 33.67 10.90 -6.80
N SER A 55 32.93 10.52 -7.84
CA SER A 55 32.17 9.26 -7.88
C SER A 55 33.02 8.03 -8.25
N GLY A 56 34.22 8.22 -8.78
CA GLY A 56 35.07 7.15 -9.30
C GLY A 56 34.52 6.54 -10.61
N ILE A 57 33.75 7.31 -11.38
CA ILE A 57 33.11 6.90 -12.63
C ILE A 57 33.68 7.71 -13.78
N SER A 58 33.81 7.12 -14.97
CA SER A 58 34.38 7.85 -16.11
C SER A 58 33.48 9.01 -16.56
N GLU A 59 34.10 10.12 -16.99
CA GLU A 59 33.36 11.29 -17.49
C GLU A 59 32.47 10.95 -18.69
N ARG A 60 32.92 10.03 -19.56
CA ARG A 60 32.13 9.49 -20.67
C ARG A 60 30.86 8.80 -20.19
N TYR A 61 30.95 8.00 -19.12
CA TYR A 61 29.80 7.31 -18.56
C TYR A 61 28.82 8.28 -17.90
N ILE A 62 29.32 9.33 -17.23
CA ILE A 62 28.47 10.40 -16.69
C ILE A 62 27.73 11.13 -17.81
N ALA A 63 28.39 11.44 -18.92
CA ALA A 63 27.75 12.04 -20.09
C ALA A 63 26.66 11.12 -20.69
N GLN A 64 26.93 9.81 -20.75
CA GLN A 64 25.99 8.81 -21.22
C GLN A 64 24.75 8.73 -20.30
N LEU A 65 24.96 8.66 -18.99
CA LEU A 65 23.91 8.67 -17.97
C LEU A 65 23.03 9.93 -18.09
N GLU A 66 23.63 11.12 -18.18
CA GLU A 66 22.88 12.38 -18.31
C GLU A 66 22.10 12.50 -19.62
N SER A 67 22.53 11.79 -20.66
CA SER A 67 21.81 11.74 -21.93
C SER A 67 20.68 10.70 -21.96
N GLY A 68 20.45 9.97 -20.86
CA GLY A 68 19.47 8.89 -20.78
C GLY A 68 19.83 7.65 -21.61
N LYS A 69 21.08 7.55 -22.07
CA LYS A 69 21.49 6.47 -22.98
C LYS A 69 21.96 5.24 -22.22
N GLY A 70 21.12 4.21 -22.18
CA GLY A 70 21.48 2.89 -21.65
C GLY A 70 21.38 2.77 -20.13
N ASN A 71 21.38 1.53 -19.67
CA ASN A 71 21.09 1.21 -18.28
C ASN A 71 22.26 1.51 -17.34
N VAL A 72 21.94 2.12 -16.20
CA VAL A 72 22.88 2.33 -15.10
C VAL A 72 22.67 1.29 -14.02
N SER A 73 23.77 0.66 -13.57
CA SER A 73 23.70 -0.22 -12.40
C SER A 73 23.31 0.59 -11.16
N ILE A 74 22.44 0.05 -10.30
CA ILE A 74 22.03 0.70 -9.05
C ILE A 74 23.23 1.05 -8.15
N VAL A 75 24.32 0.28 -8.20
CA VAL A 75 25.55 0.54 -7.45
C VAL A 75 26.25 1.79 -7.98
N LEU A 76 26.31 1.98 -9.30
CA LEU A 76 26.88 3.17 -9.91
C LEU A 76 26.00 4.38 -9.67
N LEU A 77 24.67 4.23 -9.77
CA LEU A 77 23.73 5.31 -9.48
C LEU A 77 23.86 5.78 -8.02
N ARG A 78 24.04 4.87 -7.07
CA ARG A 78 24.32 5.19 -5.65
C ARG A 78 25.63 5.95 -5.47
N ARG A 79 26.68 5.61 -6.23
CA ARG A 79 27.97 6.36 -6.19
C ARG A 79 27.81 7.77 -6.74
N VAL A 80 27.09 7.93 -7.86
CA VAL A 80 26.78 9.23 -8.45
C VAL A 80 25.97 10.09 -7.47
N SER A 81 24.91 9.54 -6.87
CA SER A 81 24.09 10.27 -5.90
C SER A 81 24.90 10.69 -4.67
N ALA A 82 25.69 9.76 -4.10
CA ALA A 82 26.53 10.03 -2.93
C ALA A 82 27.60 11.10 -3.22
N ALA A 83 28.22 11.09 -4.41
CA ALA A 83 29.18 12.10 -4.84
C ALA A 83 28.56 13.50 -4.95
N MET A 84 27.26 13.57 -5.20
CA MET A 84 26.49 14.82 -5.17
C MET A 84 25.91 15.11 -3.77
N GLY A 85 26.15 14.28 -2.74
CA GLY A 85 25.50 14.47 -1.44
C GLY A 85 23.97 14.35 -1.52
N ALA A 86 23.48 13.43 -2.35
CA ALA A 86 22.06 13.13 -2.54
C ALA A 86 21.77 11.65 -2.28
N HIS A 87 20.51 11.35 -1.98
CA HIS A 87 20.05 9.97 -1.89
C HIS A 87 19.74 9.41 -3.28
N VAL A 88 19.79 8.09 -3.45
CA VAL A 88 19.52 7.47 -4.75
C VAL A 88 18.07 7.70 -5.18
N GLU A 89 17.13 7.74 -4.23
CA GLU A 89 15.73 8.07 -4.47
C GLU A 89 15.50 9.50 -5.02
N ASP A 90 16.45 10.44 -4.87
CA ASP A 90 16.34 11.78 -5.49
C ASP A 90 16.45 11.75 -7.01
N LEU A 91 17.17 10.75 -7.53
CA LEU A 91 17.45 10.62 -8.95
C LEU A 91 16.30 9.94 -9.69
N ILE A 92 15.52 9.10 -9.01
CA ILE A 92 14.41 8.35 -9.62
C ILE A 92 13.30 9.34 -10.02
N PRO A 93 12.91 9.39 -11.31
CA PRO A 93 11.80 10.21 -11.76
C PRO A 93 10.49 9.80 -11.08
N THR A 94 9.80 10.80 -10.52
CA THR A 94 8.43 10.68 -10.01
C THR A 94 7.56 11.67 -10.76
N THR A 95 6.32 11.29 -11.06
CA THR A 95 5.47 11.94 -12.06
C THR A 95 5.16 13.41 -11.77
N ASP A 96 5.18 13.85 -10.52
CA ASP A 96 5.08 15.27 -10.15
C ASP A 96 5.69 15.48 -8.77
N THR A 97 6.73 16.31 -8.65
CA THR A 97 7.22 16.76 -7.35
C THR A 97 7.33 18.27 -7.34
N SER A 98 6.53 18.91 -6.47
CA SER A 98 6.74 20.30 -6.06
C SER A 98 8.22 20.51 -5.68
N PRO A 99 8.83 21.67 -5.93
CA PRO A 99 10.17 22.01 -5.44
C PRO A 99 10.34 21.75 -3.93
N ASP A 100 9.25 21.88 -3.17
CA ASP A 100 9.23 21.64 -1.72
C ASP A 100 9.36 20.17 -1.33
N TRP A 101 9.20 19.23 -2.27
CA TRP A 101 9.23 17.79 -2.00
C TRP A 101 10.55 17.34 -1.36
N LEU A 102 11.68 17.89 -1.81
CA LEU A 102 12.99 17.58 -1.25
C LEU A 102 13.06 17.99 0.23
N VAL A 103 12.52 19.16 0.56
CA VAL A 103 12.44 19.68 1.94
C VAL A 103 11.49 18.83 2.77
N ILE A 104 10.28 18.53 2.26
CA ILE A 104 9.28 17.70 2.93
C ILE A 104 9.87 16.33 3.29
N ARG A 105 10.60 15.70 2.38
CA ARG A 105 11.19 14.39 2.62
C ARG A 105 12.28 14.43 3.70
N ASP A 106 13.11 15.47 3.72
CA ASP A 106 14.13 15.64 4.77
C ASP A 106 13.47 15.85 6.15
N LEU A 107 12.43 16.68 6.21
CA LEU A 107 11.62 16.85 7.43
C LEU A 107 11.01 15.52 7.90
N MET A 108 10.45 14.73 6.98
CA MET A 108 9.86 13.42 7.32
C MET A 108 10.89 12.39 7.77
N ARG A 109 12.13 12.44 7.27
CA ARG A 109 13.21 11.53 7.71
C ARG A 109 13.62 11.79 9.17
N ASN A 110 13.58 13.06 9.58
CA ASN A 110 13.99 13.50 10.91
C ASN A 110 12.81 13.64 11.90
N ALA A 111 11.58 13.43 11.43
CA ALA A 111 10.39 13.56 12.25
C ALA A 111 10.25 12.42 13.26
N THR A 112 9.86 12.76 14.49
CA THR A 112 9.48 11.80 15.52
C THR A 112 8.13 11.14 15.17
N PRO A 113 7.82 9.94 15.70
CA PRO A 113 6.53 9.30 15.45
C PRO A 113 5.30 10.17 15.74
N PRO A 114 5.27 10.99 16.83
CA PRO A 114 4.18 11.95 17.06
C PRO A 114 4.08 13.04 15.98
N GLN A 115 5.21 13.57 15.50
CA GLN A 115 5.21 14.57 14.42
C GLN A 115 4.70 13.99 13.10
N ILE A 116 5.08 12.74 12.78
CA ILE A 116 4.56 12.04 11.60
C ILE A 116 3.04 11.85 11.72
N ALA A 117 2.54 11.46 12.89
CA ALA A 117 1.11 11.33 13.13
C ALA A 117 0.36 12.66 12.93
N GLN A 118 0.89 13.75 13.50
CA GLN A 118 0.31 15.09 13.34
C GLN A 118 0.31 15.56 11.87
N ALA A 119 1.43 15.37 11.16
CA ALA A 119 1.53 15.70 9.75
C ALA A 119 0.52 14.91 8.91
N LYS A 120 0.35 13.61 9.19
CA LYS A 120 -0.68 12.77 8.55
C LYS A 120 -2.08 13.31 8.78
N ASP A 121 -2.42 13.71 10.01
CA ASP A 121 -3.75 14.25 10.31
C ASP A 121 -4.04 15.54 9.54
N ILE A 122 -3.06 16.44 9.42
CA ILE A 122 -3.19 17.67 8.64
C ILE A 122 -3.36 17.35 7.15
N LEU A 123 -2.46 16.52 6.59
CA LEU A 123 -2.44 16.19 5.16
C LEU A 123 -3.65 15.36 4.71
N SER A 124 -4.25 14.60 5.63
CA SER A 124 -5.48 13.84 5.37
C SER A 124 -6.76 14.67 5.53
N GLY A 125 -6.65 15.98 5.82
CA GLY A 125 -7.81 16.86 6.02
C GLY A 125 -8.52 16.67 7.36
N ASN A 126 -7.92 15.91 8.28
CA ASN A 126 -8.48 15.58 9.59
C ASN A 126 -8.08 16.56 10.70
N GLY A 127 -7.23 17.55 10.40
CA GLY A 127 -6.61 18.48 11.35
C GLY A 127 -7.55 19.34 12.22
N ALA A 128 -8.87 19.33 11.96
CA ALA A 128 -9.85 20.11 12.73
C ALA A 128 -10.92 19.29 13.49
N SER A 129 -11.09 17.98 13.23
CA SER A 129 -12.33 17.27 13.64
C SER A 129 -12.15 15.88 14.28
N ARG A 130 -11.00 15.55 14.87
CA ARG A 130 -10.87 14.36 15.72
C ARG A 130 -10.93 14.69 17.22
N HIS A 131 -12.00 15.37 17.64
CA HIS A 131 -12.43 15.42 19.03
C HIS A 131 -13.66 14.52 19.21
N GLY A 132 -13.43 13.22 19.12
CA GLY A 132 -14.46 12.19 19.31
C GLY A 132 -13.89 10.82 18.98
N ASN A 133 -13.61 10.03 20.01
CA ASN A 133 -12.97 8.71 19.92
C ASN A 133 -13.93 7.62 19.40
N THR A 134 -14.71 7.93 18.35
CA THR A 134 -15.72 7.04 17.76
C THR A 134 -15.15 6.37 16.52
N PHE A 135 -14.78 5.11 16.67
CA PHE A 135 -14.42 4.23 15.55
C PHE A 135 -15.68 3.66 14.87
N ALA A 136 -15.60 3.41 13.56
CA ALA A 136 -16.66 2.87 12.72
C ALA A 136 -16.95 1.37 12.98
N GLY A 137 -16.10 0.69 13.75
CA GLY A 137 -16.34 -0.67 14.19
C GLY A 137 -15.07 -1.39 14.61
N ILE A 138 -15.11 -2.72 14.60
CA ILE A 138 -13.97 -3.58 14.92
C ILE A 138 -13.42 -4.15 13.63
N ALA A 139 -12.12 -3.99 13.36
CA ALA A 139 -11.47 -4.58 12.20
C ALA A 139 -10.50 -5.70 12.61
N LEU A 140 -10.73 -6.90 12.09
CA LEU A 140 -9.87 -8.06 12.27
C LEU A 140 -8.84 -8.11 11.15
N ILE A 141 -7.57 -8.03 11.52
CA ILE A 141 -6.43 -8.14 10.61
C ILE A 141 -5.62 -9.39 10.94
N GLY A 142 -4.84 -9.86 9.96
CA GLY A 142 -4.00 -11.05 10.10
C GLY A 142 -3.96 -11.85 8.82
N LEU A 143 -3.04 -12.81 8.74
CA LEU A 143 -2.83 -13.58 7.53
C LEU A 143 -4.03 -14.49 7.20
N ARG A 144 -4.09 -15.01 5.97
CA ARG A 144 -5.06 -16.06 5.61
C ARG A 144 -4.93 -17.23 6.59
N GLY A 145 -6.04 -17.86 6.98
CA GLY A 145 -6.05 -18.87 8.04
C GLY A 145 -6.03 -18.34 9.48
N ALA A 146 -5.91 -17.02 9.72
CA ALA A 146 -5.97 -16.45 11.08
C ALA A 146 -7.34 -16.62 11.79
N GLY A 147 -8.38 -17.07 11.08
CA GLY A 147 -9.73 -17.20 11.66
C GLY A 147 -10.60 -15.94 11.59
N LYS A 148 -10.16 -14.87 10.90
CA LYS A 148 -10.89 -13.59 10.76
C LYS A 148 -12.37 -13.75 10.42
N SER A 149 -12.69 -14.56 9.39
CA SER A 149 -14.08 -14.73 8.96
C SER A 149 -14.92 -15.52 9.95
N THR A 150 -14.35 -16.55 10.58
CA THR A 150 -15.06 -17.37 11.58
C THR A 150 -15.29 -16.58 12.86
N LEU A 151 -14.22 -16.06 13.46
CA LEU A 151 -14.28 -15.32 14.72
C LEU A 151 -15.01 -13.97 14.56
N GLY A 152 -14.88 -13.32 13.40
CA GLY A 152 -15.60 -12.09 13.10
C GLY A 152 -17.12 -12.28 13.04
N LYS A 153 -17.60 -13.35 12.40
CA LYS A 153 -19.03 -13.70 12.40
C LYS A 153 -19.56 -13.98 13.80
N MET A 154 -18.79 -14.74 14.60
CA MET A 154 -19.17 -15.05 15.99
C MET A 154 -19.23 -13.79 16.84
N LEU A 155 -18.23 -12.91 16.73
CA LEU A 155 -18.19 -11.63 17.43
C LEU A 155 -19.36 -10.74 17.02
N ALA A 156 -19.58 -10.55 15.72
CA ALA A 156 -20.67 -9.74 15.18
C ALA A 156 -22.03 -10.21 15.69
N LYS A 157 -22.29 -11.52 15.66
CA LYS A 157 -23.51 -12.12 16.22
C LYS A 157 -23.64 -11.86 17.72
N LYS A 158 -22.54 -11.97 18.48
CA LYS A 158 -22.54 -11.76 19.95
C LYS A 158 -22.84 -10.30 20.32
N ILE A 159 -22.35 -9.33 19.55
CA ILE A 159 -22.50 -7.89 19.84
C ILE A 159 -23.65 -7.23 19.08
N GLY A 160 -24.34 -7.97 18.21
CA GLY A 160 -25.48 -7.46 17.42
C GLY A 160 -25.09 -6.54 16.27
N TRP A 161 -23.88 -6.67 15.72
CA TRP A 161 -23.39 -5.86 14.59
C TRP A 161 -23.36 -6.65 13.29
N THR A 162 -23.25 -5.96 12.16
CA THR A 162 -23.09 -6.57 10.84
C THR A 162 -21.64 -7.03 10.64
N PHE A 163 -21.46 -8.26 10.14
CA PHE A 163 -20.15 -8.76 9.72
C PHE A 163 -19.93 -8.50 8.24
N VAL A 164 -18.77 -7.94 7.88
CA VAL A 164 -18.37 -7.62 6.50
C VAL A 164 -16.99 -8.21 6.20
N GLU A 165 -16.84 -8.85 5.05
CA GLU A 165 -15.52 -9.23 4.50
C GLU A 165 -15.16 -8.25 3.38
N LEU A 166 -14.05 -7.51 3.52
CA LEU A 166 -13.69 -6.48 2.55
C LEU A 166 -13.55 -7.04 1.13
N ASN A 167 -12.95 -8.23 0.99
CA ASN A 167 -12.82 -8.87 -0.32
C ASN A 167 -14.18 -9.16 -0.95
N LYS A 168 -15.17 -9.60 -0.18
CA LYS A 168 -16.51 -9.86 -0.72
C LYS A 168 -17.23 -8.59 -1.11
N GLU A 169 -17.03 -7.52 -0.36
CA GLU A 169 -17.56 -6.20 -0.71
C GLU A 169 -16.96 -5.72 -2.04
N ILE A 170 -15.64 -5.89 -2.25
CA ILE A 170 -14.99 -5.59 -3.54
C ILE A 170 -15.58 -6.45 -4.66
N GLU A 171 -15.74 -7.76 -4.45
CA GLU A 171 -16.30 -8.66 -5.45
C GLU A 171 -17.74 -8.29 -5.82
N GLN A 172 -18.56 -7.96 -4.82
CA GLN A 172 -19.94 -7.53 -5.01
C GLN A 172 -20.07 -6.22 -5.79
N GLN A 173 -19.21 -5.23 -5.49
CA GLN A 173 -19.23 -3.93 -6.17
C GLN A 173 -18.78 -4.00 -7.63
N ASN A 174 -17.88 -4.94 -7.96
CA ASN A 174 -17.29 -5.04 -9.30
C ASN A 174 -17.89 -6.17 -10.15
N GLY A 175 -18.65 -7.09 -9.55
CA GLY A 175 -19.21 -8.26 -10.24
C GLY A 175 -18.14 -9.28 -10.69
N LEU A 176 -16.93 -9.18 -10.13
CA LEU A 176 -15.76 -9.99 -10.47
C LEU A 176 -15.13 -10.54 -9.20
N SER A 177 -14.63 -11.77 -9.24
CA SER A 177 -13.81 -12.32 -8.15
C SER A 177 -12.50 -11.54 -8.00
N VAL A 178 -11.90 -11.58 -6.80
CA VAL A 178 -10.57 -10.96 -6.59
C VAL A 178 -9.52 -11.50 -7.58
N ALA A 179 -9.61 -12.78 -7.94
CA ALA A 179 -8.70 -13.40 -8.91
C ALA A 179 -8.86 -12.78 -10.31
N GLU A 180 -10.10 -12.57 -10.77
CA GLU A 180 -10.40 -11.93 -12.06
C GLU A 180 -9.99 -10.45 -12.05
N ILE A 181 -10.24 -9.73 -10.96
CA ILE A 181 -9.80 -8.33 -10.83
C ILE A 181 -8.28 -8.22 -10.98
N ILE A 182 -7.52 -9.07 -10.29
CA ILE A 182 -6.06 -9.06 -10.38
C ILE A 182 -5.60 -9.47 -11.78
N ALA A 183 -6.27 -10.43 -12.42
CA ALA A 183 -5.91 -10.87 -13.77
C ALA A 183 -6.15 -9.78 -14.83
N LEU A 184 -7.22 -9.00 -14.69
CA LEU A 184 -7.61 -7.97 -15.67
C LEU A 184 -6.98 -6.60 -15.40
N TYR A 185 -6.86 -6.20 -14.14
CA TYR A 185 -6.45 -4.85 -13.72
C TYR A 185 -5.12 -4.82 -12.95
N GLY A 186 -4.50 -5.98 -12.75
CA GLY A 186 -3.28 -6.11 -11.97
C GLY A 186 -3.48 -5.85 -10.47
N GLN A 187 -2.39 -5.94 -9.72
CA GLN A 187 -2.39 -5.68 -8.28
C GLN A 187 -2.78 -4.25 -7.96
N GLU A 188 -2.28 -3.28 -8.73
CA GLU A 188 -2.56 -1.85 -8.50
C GLU A 188 -4.06 -1.54 -8.67
N GLY A 189 -4.71 -2.09 -9.69
CA GLY A 189 -6.16 -1.97 -9.88
C GLY A 189 -6.95 -2.53 -8.70
N PHE A 190 -6.58 -3.73 -8.23
CA PHE A 190 -7.17 -4.31 -7.01
C PHE A 190 -6.99 -3.38 -5.80
N ARG A 191 -5.81 -2.77 -5.60
CA ARG A 191 -5.57 -1.86 -4.46
C ARG A 191 -6.43 -0.61 -4.50
N ARG A 192 -6.62 -0.01 -5.67
CA ARG A 192 -7.53 1.14 -5.84
C ARG A 192 -8.97 0.77 -5.50
N MET A 193 -9.42 -0.41 -5.94
CA MET A 193 -10.75 -0.94 -5.61
C MET A 193 -10.89 -1.28 -4.12
N GLU A 194 -9.85 -1.85 -3.49
CA GLU A 194 -9.81 -2.14 -2.05
C GLU A 194 -9.96 -0.85 -1.21
N GLN A 195 -9.27 0.22 -1.60
CA GLN A 195 -9.40 1.52 -0.97
C GLN A 195 -10.80 2.13 -1.16
N ALA A 196 -11.35 2.07 -2.37
CA ALA A 196 -12.68 2.60 -2.68
C ALA A 196 -13.79 1.87 -1.91
N ALA A 197 -13.74 0.54 -1.85
CA ALA A 197 -14.69 -0.27 -1.10
C ALA A 197 -14.66 0.06 0.41
N LEU A 198 -13.45 0.23 0.98
CA LEU A 198 -13.29 0.64 2.37
C LEU A 198 -13.89 2.03 2.64
N ALA A 199 -13.67 3.00 1.75
CA ALA A 199 -14.23 4.35 1.88
C ALA A 199 -15.77 4.32 1.84
N GLN A 200 -16.36 3.52 0.97
CA GLN A 200 -17.82 3.35 0.90
C GLN A 200 -18.40 2.69 2.16
N LEU A 201 -17.71 1.69 2.72
CA LEU A 201 -18.13 1.08 3.99
C LEU A 201 -18.15 2.11 5.13
N LEU A 202 -17.12 2.96 5.21
CA LEU A 202 -17.06 4.02 6.22
C LEU A 202 -18.17 5.07 6.05
N ALA A 203 -18.60 5.34 4.81
CA ALA A 203 -19.67 6.27 4.54
C ALA A 203 -21.05 5.79 5.03
N ARG A 204 -21.25 4.48 5.29
CA ARG A 204 -22.52 3.93 5.80
C ARG A 204 -22.86 4.41 7.22
N LYS A 205 -21.85 4.85 8.01
CA LYS A 205 -22.01 5.32 9.40
C LYS A 205 -22.69 4.31 10.34
N GLU A 206 -22.55 3.02 10.06
CA GLU A 206 -23.06 1.93 10.89
C GLU A 206 -21.90 1.14 11.52
N PRO A 207 -21.99 0.75 12.81
CA PRO A 207 -21.00 -0.12 13.43
C PRO A 207 -20.92 -1.49 12.76
N ILE A 208 -19.71 -1.88 12.31
CA ILE A 208 -19.48 -3.19 11.68
C ILE A 208 -18.34 -3.97 12.33
N VAL A 209 -18.35 -5.29 12.14
CA VAL A 209 -17.17 -6.13 12.32
C VAL A 209 -16.59 -6.44 10.94
N LEU A 210 -15.44 -5.84 10.64
CA LEU A 210 -14.76 -5.94 9.35
C LEU A 210 -13.67 -7.02 9.40
N ALA A 211 -13.65 -7.95 8.45
CA ALA A 211 -12.50 -8.80 8.17
C ALA A 211 -11.78 -8.31 6.91
N THR A 212 -10.48 -8.04 7.01
CA THR A 212 -9.67 -7.53 5.89
C THR A 212 -8.97 -8.66 5.12
N GLY A 213 -8.51 -8.36 3.91
CA GLY A 213 -7.53 -9.19 3.22
C GLY A 213 -6.21 -9.28 3.99
N GLY A 214 -5.51 -10.41 3.91
CA GLY A 214 -4.22 -10.58 4.60
C GLY A 214 -3.14 -9.62 4.11
N GLY A 215 -3.23 -9.18 2.85
CA GLY A 215 -2.30 -8.24 2.23
C GLY A 215 -2.61 -6.76 2.44
N ILE A 216 -3.67 -6.41 3.19
CA ILE A 216 -4.05 -5.01 3.39
C ILE A 216 -2.94 -4.21 4.08
N VAL A 217 -2.19 -4.86 4.99
CA VAL A 217 -1.11 -4.22 5.75
C VAL A 217 0.06 -3.80 4.87
N SER A 218 0.19 -4.40 3.68
CA SER A 218 1.23 -4.05 2.71
C SER A 218 0.85 -2.81 1.89
N GLU A 219 -0.34 -2.24 2.06
CA GLU A 219 -0.79 -1.01 1.42
C GLU A 219 -0.89 0.11 2.45
N PRO A 220 0.13 0.99 2.57
CA PRO A 220 0.21 1.94 3.68
C PRO A 220 -1.00 2.86 3.80
N VAL A 221 -1.50 3.39 2.67
CA VAL A 221 -2.62 4.34 2.65
C VAL A 221 -3.91 3.67 3.12
N THR A 222 -4.26 2.52 2.54
CA THR A 222 -5.46 1.78 2.89
C THR A 222 -5.39 1.25 4.32
N PHE A 223 -4.23 0.76 4.75
CA PHE A 223 -4.06 0.25 6.10
C PHE A 223 -4.13 1.35 7.17
N ASP A 224 -3.56 2.54 6.89
CA ASP A 224 -3.71 3.69 7.79
C ASP A 224 -5.18 4.13 7.92
N LEU A 225 -5.94 4.07 6.82
CA LEU A 225 -7.38 4.30 6.88
C LEU A 225 -8.07 3.28 7.81
N VAL A 226 -7.76 1.99 7.69
CA VAL A 226 -8.29 0.95 8.60
C VAL A 226 -7.92 1.24 10.06
N LEU A 227 -6.64 1.50 10.35
CA LEU A 227 -6.16 1.78 11.70
C LEU A 227 -6.84 3.00 12.32
N SER A 228 -7.09 4.03 11.52
CA SER A 228 -7.64 5.29 12.00
C SER A 228 -9.17 5.28 12.11
N SER A 229 -9.84 4.34 11.42
CA SER A 229 -11.30 4.26 11.40
C SER A 229 -11.87 3.13 12.26
N PHE A 230 -11.09 2.10 12.60
CA PHE A 230 -11.57 0.93 13.33
C PHE A 230 -10.74 0.67 14.59
N TYR A 231 -11.38 0.06 15.60
CA TYR A 231 -10.63 -0.64 16.65
C TYR A 231 -10.05 -1.92 16.03
N THR A 232 -8.75 -1.89 15.74
CA THR A 232 -8.08 -2.96 15.01
C THR A 232 -7.54 -4.04 15.94
N ILE A 233 -7.81 -5.29 15.59
CA ILE A 233 -7.36 -6.46 16.34
C ILE A 233 -6.59 -7.38 15.39
N TRP A 234 -5.32 -7.63 15.72
CA TRP A 234 -4.54 -8.63 15.02
C TRP A 234 -4.82 -10.02 15.59
N LEU A 235 -5.34 -10.92 14.74
CA LEU A 235 -5.45 -12.34 15.06
C LEU A 235 -4.13 -13.05 14.69
N LYS A 236 -3.42 -13.51 15.72
CA LYS A 236 -2.15 -14.23 15.60
C LYS A 236 -2.40 -15.75 15.70
N ALA A 237 -1.65 -16.50 14.91
CA ALA A 237 -1.57 -17.95 15.00
C ALA A 237 -0.15 -18.37 14.60
N THR A 238 0.22 -19.60 14.91
CA THR A 238 1.49 -20.15 14.42
C THR A 238 1.46 -20.31 12.90
N PRO A 239 2.60 -20.19 12.20
CA PRO A 239 2.68 -20.49 10.77
C PRO A 239 2.04 -21.84 10.40
N GLU A 240 2.26 -22.86 11.23
CA GLU A 240 1.76 -24.22 11.04
C GLU A 240 0.23 -24.28 11.12
N GLU A 241 -0.38 -23.55 12.05
CA GLU A 241 -1.84 -23.44 12.16
C GLU A 241 -2.45 -22.64 11.02
N HIS A 242 -1.80 -21.56 10.56
CA HIS A 242 -2.22 -20.84 9.36
C HIS A 242 -2.32 -21.80 8.18
N MET A 243 -1.25 -22.56 7.94
CA MET A 243 -1.20 -23.56 6.87
C MET A 243 -2.26 -24.64 7.04
N GLY A 244 -2.37 -25.24 8.23
CA GLY A 244 -3.35 -26.28 8.53
C GLY A 244 -4.79 -25.82 8.31
N ARG A 245 -5.13 -24.60 8.73
CA ARG A 245 -6.46 -24.01 8.54
C ARG A 245 -6.75 -23.70 7.07
N VAL A 246 -5.76 -23.21 6.31
CA VAL A 246 -5.90 -22.95 4.86
C VAL A 246 -6.13 -24.24 4.07
N ARG A 247 -5.38 -25.31 4.39
CA ARG A 247 -5.54 -26.63 3.76
C ARG A 247 -6.94 -27.20 3.98
N LYS A 248 -7.45 -27.14 5.22
CA LYS A 248 -8.81 -27.58 5.56
C LYS A 248 -9.91 -26.84 4.79
N GLN A 249 -9.63 -25.62 4.31
CA GLN A 249 -10.55 -24.81 3.52
C GLN A 249 -10.51 -25.12 2.01
N GLY A 250 -9.73 -26.13 1.58
CA GLY A 250 -9.66 -26.56 0.17
C GLY A 250 -8.83 -25.64 -0.73
N ASP A 251 -8.03 -24.75 -0.16
CA ASP A 251 -7.10 -23.92 -0.94
C ASP A 251 -5.83 -24.72 -1.24
N LEU A 252 -5.70 -25.16 -2.49
CA LEU A 252 -4.61 -26.03 -2.96
C LEU A 252 -3.36 -25.24 -3.38
N ARG A 253 -3.38 -23.90 -3.39
CA ARG A 253 -2.21 -23.07 -3.74
C ARG A 253 -0.94 -23.39 -2.94
N PRO A 254 -1.01 -23.83 -1.66
CA PRO A 254 0.17 -24.29 -0.92
C PRO A 254 0.71 -25.68 -1.30
N MET A 255 0.06 -26.44 -2.20
CA MET A 255 0.30 -27.88 -2.35
C MET A 255 1.32 -28.28 -3.43
N ALA A 256 1.91 -27.33 -4.15
CA ALA A 256 2.91 -27.64 -5.19
C ALA A 256 4.27 -28.04 -4.60
N ASP A 257 4.63 -27.51 -3.43
CA ASP A 257 5.82 -27.91 -2.64
C ASP A 257 5.62 -27.48 -1.16
N ASP A 258 5.18 -28.42 -0.32
CA ASP A 258 4.81 -28.19 1.09
C ASP A 258 5.96 -27.54 1.90
N ARG A 259 7.24 -27.76 1.52
CA ARG A 259 8.40 -27.14 2.20
C ARG A 259 8.64 -25.71 1.73
N SER A 260 8.63 -25.45 0.42
CA SER A 260 8.79 -24.09 -0.11
C SER A 260 7.64 -23.18 0.34
N ALA A 261 6.41 -23.67 0.23
CA ALA A 261 5.22 -22.93 0.63
C ALA A 261 5.24 -22.56 2.13
N MET A 262 5.73 -23.46 2.98
CA MET A 262 5.88 -23.18 4.40
C MET A 262 6.96 -22.12 4.68
N GLN A 263 8.07 -22.16 3.95
CA GLN A 263 9.15 -21.18 4.09
C GLN A 263 8.72 -19.80 3.59
N GLU A 264 8.00 -19.73 2.47
CA GLU A 264 7.37 -18.51 1.96
C GLU A 264 6.37 -17.94 2.96
N LEU A 265 5.51 -18.77 3.55
CA LEU A 265 4.55 -18.36 4.58
C LEU A 265 5.26 -17.73 5.78
N ARG A 266 6.33 -18.36 6.28
CA ARG A 266 7.15 -17.81 7.37
C ARG A 266 7.76 -16.46 6.99
N THR A 267 8.27 -16.33 5.77
CA THR A 267 8.86 -15.09 5.26
C THR A 267 7.82 -13.96 5.19
N ILE A 268 6.61 -14.27 4.73
CA ILE A 268 5.48 -13.31 4.70
C ILE A 268 5.08 -12.90 6.12
N LEU A 269 5.01 -13.85 7.07
CA LEU A 269 4.68 -13.53 8.46
C LEU A 269 5.72 -12.61 9.10
N VAL A 270 7.01 -12.94 8.97
CA VAL A 270 8.11 -12.14 9.52
C VAL A 270 8.09 -10.72 8.95
N SER A 271 7.89 -10.57 7.64
CA SER A 271 7.85 -9.24 6.99
C SER A 271 6.60 -8.43 7.36
N ARG A 272 5.46 -9.08 7.63
CA ARG A 272 4.21 -8.39 7.98
C ARG A 272 3.98 -8.20 9.47
N GLU A 273 4.71 -8.90 10.35
CA GLU A 273 4.55 -8.80 11.80
C GLU A 273 4.69 -7.36 12.33
N PRO A 274 5.70 -6.55 11.93
CA PRO A 274 5.79 -5.14 12.34
C PRO A 274 4.58 -4.30 11.91
N LEU A 275 3.93 -4.67 10.81
CA LEU A 275 2.76 -3.97 10.29
C LEU A 275 1.49 -4.38 11.03
N TYR A 276 1.29 -5.69 11.25
CA TYR A 276 0.18 -6.18 12.06
C TYR A 276 0.24 -5.69 13.52
N ALA A 277 1.45 -5.56 14.08
CA ALA A 277 1.68 -5.06 15.44
C ALA A 277 1.19 -3.62 15.65
N ARG A 278 0.91 -2.86 14.59
CA ARG A 278 0.28 -1.53 14.67
C ARG A 278 -1.19 -1.55 15.09
N ALA A 279 -1.83 -2.73 15.13
CA ALA A 279 -3.18 -2.89 15.62
C ALA A 279 -3.32 -2.42 17.08
N ALA A 280 -4.51 -1.94 17.45
CA ALA A 280 -4.80 -1.51 18.82
C ALA A 280 -4.73 -2.65 19.84
N ALA A 281 -5.05 -3.88 19.42
CA ALA A 281 -4.93 -5.08 20.24
C ALA A 281 -4.51 -6.31 19.42
N GLN A 282 -4.12 -7.36 20.14
CA GLN A 282 -3.70 -8.64 19.56
C GLN A 282 -4.41 -9.78 20.30
N VAL A 283 -4.84 -10.79 19.54
CA VAL A 283 -5.44 -12.02 20.07
C VAL A 283 -4.68 -13.20 19.49
N ASP A 284 -3.96 -13.91 20.35
CA ASP A 284 -3.31 -15.16 19.98
C ASP A 284 -4.33 -16.30 20.02
N THR A 285 -4.46 -16.98 18.88
CA THR A 285 -5.36 -18.11 18.65
C THR A 285 -4.62 -19.45 18.59
N ALA A 286 -3.31 -19.46 18.89
CA ALA A 286 -2.51 -20.66 18.88
C ALA A 286 -2.91 -21.63 19.99
N GLY A 287 -3.13 -22.89 19.63
CA GLY A 287 -3.53 -23.96 20.55
C GLY A 287 -4.96 -23.85 21.08
N LEU A 288 -5.71 -22.81 20.71
CA LEU A 288 -7.08 -22.61 21.17
C LEU A 288 -8.08 -23.28 20.21
N ASP A 289 -9.16 -23.81 20.77
CA ASP A 289 -10.33 -24.15 19.95
C ASP A 289 -11.08 -22.88 19.52
N ILE A 290 -12.11 -23.05 18.67
CA ILE A 290 -12.85 -21.93 18.09
C ILE A 290 -13.62 -21.15 19.17
N ASP A 291 -14.19 -21.83 20.17
CA ASP A 291 -15.00 -21.20 21.21
C ASP A 291 -14.14 -20.46 22.25
N GLU A 292 -12.97 -20.98 22.56
CA GLU A 292 -11.96 -20.32 23.39
C GLU A 292 -11.36 -19.10 22.70
N ALA A 293 -11.00 -19.21 21.41
CA ALA A 293 -10.56 -18.07 20.62
C ALA A 293 -11.65 -16.99 20.49
N ALA A 294 -12.93 -17.39 20.34
CA ALA A 294 -14.05 -16.46 20.27
C ALA A 294 -14.32 -15.77 21.62
N ARG A 295 -14.20 -16.49 22.74
CA ARG A 295 -14.26 -15.89 24.09
C ARG A 295 -13.15 -14.88 24.28
N ARG A 296 -11.89 -15.25 24.00
CA ARG A 296 -10.73 -14.35 24.11
C ARG A 296 -10.88 -13.09 23.26
N LEU A 297 -11.39 -13.22 22.04
CA LEU A 297 -11.68 -12.09 21.17
C LEU A 297 -12.77 -11.18 21.78
N ALA A 298 -13.87 -11.76 22.27
CA ALA A 298 -14.94 -10.99 22.90
C ALA A 298 -14.46 -10.25 24.16
N ASP A 299 -13.63 -10.88 24.99
CA ASP A 299 -13.08 -10.28 26.21
C ASP A 299 -12.13 -9.11 25.89
N THR A 300 -11.37 -9.23 24.79
CA THR A 300 -10.50 -8.15 24.28
C THR A 300 -11.31 -6.93 23.81
N VAL A 301 -12.50 -7.18 23.27
CA VAL A 301 -13.39 -6.15 22.71
C VAL A 301 -14.27 -5.48 23.78
N ALA A 302 -14.67 -6.22 24.82
CA ALA A 302 -15.66 -5.77 25.79
C ALA A 302 -15.35 -4.40 26.46
N PRO A 303 -14.12 -4.11 26.91
CA PRO A 303 -13.79 -2.81 27.51
C PRO A 303 -13.96 -1.63 26.55
N VAL A 304 -13.80 -1.88 25.25
CA VAL A 304 -13.91 -0.86 24.21
C VAL A 304 -15.38 -0.55 23.93
N LEU A 305 -16.21 -1.58 23.81
CA LEU A 305 -17.66 -1.42 23.62
C LEU A 305 -18.35 -0.74 24.81
N ALA A 306 -17.91 -1.04 26.03
CA ALA A 306 -18.40 -0.38 27.24
C ALA A 306 -18.11 1.13 27.27
N LYS A 307 -16.94 1.55 26.75
CA LYS A 307 -16.58 2.97 26.61
C LYS A 307 -17.37 3.65 25.49
N GLN A 308 -17.68 2.93 24.41
CA GLN A 308 -18.39 3.47 23.26
C GLN A 308 -19.89 3.65 23.50
N SER A 309 -20.51 2.74 24.25
CA SER A 309 -21.93 2.83 24.63
C SER A 309 -22.25 4.07 25.48
N LEU A 310 -21.28 4.60 26.22
CA LEU A 310 -21.38 5.90 26.91
C LEU A 310 -21.37 7.10 25.96
N THR A 311 -20.89 6.92 24.72
CA THR A 311 -20.79 7.99 23.70
C THR A 311 -22.01 8.00 22.76
N PHE A 312 -22.70 6.86 22.62
CA PHE A 312 -23.92 6.69 21.82
C PHE A 312 -25.23 6.73 22.63
N ALA A 313 -25.17 6.96 23.94
CA ALA A 313 -26.38 7.17 24.75
C ALA A 313 -27.14 8.39 24.21
N PRO A 314 -28.45 8.30 23.94
CA PRO A 314 -29.22 9.45 23.51
C PRO A 314 -29.12 10.51 24.62
N ARG A 315 -28.70 11.73 24.26
CA ARG A 315 -28.90 12.90 25.13
C ARG A 315 -30.39 12.96 25.43
N ALA A 316 -30.77 12.56 26.64
CA ALA A 316 -32.13 12.70 27.12
C ALA A 316 -32.52 14.17 26.94
N VAL A 317 -33.50 14.43 26.07
CA VAL A 317 -34.17 15.71 26.01
C VAL A 317 -34.86 15.84 27.36
N ALA A 318 -34.30 16.67 28.23
CA ALA A 318 -34.93 17.05 29.48
C ALA A 318 -36.25 17.76 29.12
N ALA A 319 -37.36 17.09 29.40
CA ALA A 319 -38.67 17.72 29.41
C ALA A 319 -38.72 18.68 30.61
N GLN A 320 -38.82 19.98 30.31
CA GLN A 320 -39.47 20.99 31.14
C GLN A 320 -40.30 21.88 30.22
#